data_AF-A0A5E4HHV2-F1
#
_entry.id   AF-A0A5E4HHV2-F1
#
_cell.length_a   1.000
_cell.length_b   1.000
_cell.length_c   1.000
_cell.angle_alpha   90.00
_cell.angle_beta   90.00
_cell.angle_gamma   90.00
#
_symmetry.space_group_name_H-M   'P 1'
#
loop_
_entity.id
_entity.type
_entity.pdbx_description
1 polymer ?
#
loop_
_entity_poly.entity_id
_entity_poly.type
_entity_poly.pdbx_seq_one_letter_code
_entity_poly.pdbx_strand_id
1 'polypeptide(L)'
;MTVHNVLYVLPNGDPKRSASYSARSAFRFCRRYFYLTRVRGWRVKHEGVALEFGKVVEAAVVHQIKYHTGGVAEFERLWKKVREQKDFDKREYTKVEQSWENMLRIGREWLIIFSARQDIYPFRQAQFQVPLSKKIFPGTTYDELTNVAYLDIFSEPESQHPALVRVPTTTPYRRLITDVKTSSKELDESLVALDPQLIEYAWTYDSEDVGFLWFVKKSHGFKHGSRVTLLTESGGWPAGTELFVLDPDGKENVWVGSKAEVESYARACTAPDGTSFRGKALDKAAGEFLVQTSAASVPISKVSKQLVQFATARLNREMIEDMGKVVGQTTVEMVVAHEQDFYPMEPGIRYPTDKCSGCDMRYICTGDTEGRDAVLTRIGEEWLDSNIEE
;
A
#
# COMPACT_ATOMS: atom_id res chain seq x y z
N MET A 1 -8.38 -0.97 42.06
CA MET A 1 -6.97 -0.92 41.62
C MET A 1 -6.95 -0.27 40.26
N THR A 2 -6.54 0.99 40.15
CA THR A 2 -6.25 1.62 38.85
C THR A 2 -5.11 0.85 38.23
N VAL A 3 -5.37 0.18 37.10
CA VAL A 3 -4.34 -0.56 36.38
C VAL A 3 -3.52 0.47 35.58
N HIS A 4 -2.68 1.22 36.29
CA HIS A 4 -1.69 2.07 35.64
C HIS A 4 -0.87 1.21 34.67
N ASN A 5 -0.53 1.74 33.50
CA ASN A 5 0.20 1.04 32.43
C ASN A 5 -0.59 0.01 31.59
N VAL A 6 -1.91 0.12 31.46
CA VAL A 6 -2.69 -0.64 30.48
C VAL A 6 -3.44 0.30 29.54
N LEU A 7 -3.24 0.09 28.23
CA LEU A 7 -3.91 0.85 27.18
C LEU A 7 -5.34 0.36 26.96
N TYR A 8 -5.53 -0.95 27.02
CA TYR A 8 -6.82 -1.66 26.89
C TYR A 8 -6.59 -3.15 27.17
N VAL A 9 -7.68 -3.90 27.34
CA VAL A 9 -7.66 -5.36 27.49
C VAL A 9 -8.19 -6.00 26.21
N LEU A 10 -7.50 -7.03 25.73
CA LEU A 10 -7.92 -7.81 24.56
C LEU A 10 -9.15 -8.68 24.85
N PRO A 11 -9.83 -9.21 23.82
CA PRO A 11 -10.98 -10.10 24.00
C PRO A 11 -10.66 -11.36 24.82
N ASN A 12 -9.40 -11.81 24.79
CA ASN A 12 -8.93 -12.96 25.56
C ASN A 12 -8.55 -12.63 27.02
N GLY A 13 -8.73 -11.38 27.45
CA GLY A 13 -8.39 -10.92 28.81
C GLY A 13 -6.97 -10.39 28.96
N ASP A 14 -6.12 -10.47 27.93
CA ASP A 14 -4.73 -10.03 28.05
C ASP A 14 -4.62 -8.50 28.05
N PRO A 15 -3.94 -7.89 29.05
CA PRO A 15 -3.71 -6.46 29.07
C PRO A 15 -2.69 -6.06 27.99
N LYS A 16 -2.98 -4.99 27.23
CA LYS A 16 -2.04 -4.39 26.28
C LYS A 16 -1.36 -3.16 26.87
N ARG A 17 -0.03 -3.19 26.83
CA ARG A 17 0.85 -2.09 27.24
C ARG A 17 1.55 -1.42 26.06
N SER A 18 1.32 -1.93 24.86
CA SER A 18 1.90 -1.42 23.63
C SER A 18 0.84 -1.10 22.58
N ALA A 19 1.09 -0.07 21.79
CA ALA A 19 0.25 0.30 20.66
C ALA A 19 1.11 0.64 19.44
N SER A 20 0.65 0.20 18.27
CA SER A 20 1.20 0.53 16.97
C SER A 20 0.44 1.67 16.30
N TYR A 21 0.99 2.19 15.20
CA TYR A 21 0.33 3.18 14.36
C TYR A 21 -1.10 2.77 13.99
N SER A 22 -1.32 1.51 13.57
CA SER A 22 -2.65 1.04 13.17
C SER A 22 -3.65 0.96 14.34
N ALA A 23 -3.18 0.69 15.56
CA ALA A 23 -4.02 0.75 16.76
C ALA A 23 -4.44 2.19 17.08
N ARG A 24 -3.48 3.14 17.07
CA ARG A 24 -3.77 4.57 17.29
C ARG A 24 -4.62 5.17 16.17
N SER A 25 -4.38 4.77 14.93
CA SER A 25 -5.17 5.21 13.77
C SER A 25 -6.63 4.77 13.91
N ALA A 26 -6.89 3.51 14.30
CA ALA A 26 -8.25 3.04 14.59
C ALA A 26 -8.91 3.81 15.76
N PHE A 27 -8.14 4.12 16.82
CA PHE A 27 -8.64 4.89 17.96
C PHE A 27 -9.02 6.33 17.57
N ARG A 28 -8.16 7.03 16.82
CA ARG A 28 -8.43 8.38 16.30
C ARG A 28 -9.51 8.42 15.21
N PHE A 29 -9.67 7.32 14.46
CA PHE A 29 -10.75 7.18 13.50
C PHE A 29 -12.09 7.20 14.22
N CYS A 30 -12.30 6.27 15.17
CA CYS A 30 -13.45 6.29 16.06
C CYS A 30 -13.18 5.41 17.27
N ARG A 31 -13.31 5.99 18.48
CA ARG A 31 -13.08 5.27 19.73
C ARG A 31 -14.00 4.05 19.89
N ARG A 32 -15.27 4.16 19.48
CA ARG A 32 -16.20 3.01 19.45
C ARG A 32 -15.78 1.93 18.46
N TYR A 33 -15.29 2.29 17.27
CA TYR A 33 -14.77 1.32 16.31
C TYR A 33 -13.56 0.58 16.88
N PHE A 34 -12.62 1.29 17.49
CA PHE A 34 -11.47 0.70 18.18
C PHE A 34 -11.92 -0.27 19.28
N TYR A 35 -12.89 0.13 20.11
CA TYR A 35 -13.44 -0.73 21.15
C TYR A 35 -14.06 -2.01 20.59
N LEU A 36 -14.94 -1.90 19.59
CA LEU A 36 -15.61 -3.06 19.02
C LEU A 36 -14.63 -4.04 18.39
N THR A 37 -13.61 -3.53 17.69
CA THR A 37 -12.62 -4.37 17.00
C THR A 37 -11.52 -4.91 17.92
N ARG A 38 -10.84 -4.03 18.68
CA ARG A 38 -9.64 -4.38 19.45
C ARG A 38 -9.93 -4.88 20.87
N VAL A 39 -11.02 -4.42 21.49
CA VAL A 39 -11.39 -4.78 22.88
C VAL A 39 -12.45 -5.87 22.89
N ARG A 40 -13.49 -5.75 22.05
CA ARG A 40 -14.60 -6.72 21.99
C ARG A 40 -14.39 -7.83 20.97
N GLY A 41 -13.50 -7.66 19.99
CA GLY A 41 -13.09 -8.71 19.07
C GLY A 41 -14.02 -8.90 17.86
N TRP A 42 -14.84 -7.90 17.52
CA TRP A 42 -15.65 -7.92 16.31
C TRP A 42 -14.81 -7.75 15.04
N ARG A 43 -15.17 -8.49 13.99
CA ARG A 43 -14.52 -8.49 12.67
C ARG A 43 -15.56 -8.63 11.57
N VAL A 44 -15.20 -8.22 10.35
CA VAL A 44 -16.05 -8.40 9.16
C VAL A 44 -15.89 -9.84 8.65
N LYS A 45 -17.00 -10.49 8.29
CA LYS A 45 -17.04 -11.86 7.75
C LYS A 45 -16.44 -11.95 6.34
N HIS A 46 -16.64 -10.92 5.54
CA HIS A 46 -16.10 -10.81 4.18
C HIS A 46 -14.74 -10.14 4.21
N GLU A 47 -13.68 -10.91 3.96
CA GLU A 47 -12.33 -10.38 3.82
C GLU A 47 -11.93 -10.35 2.35
N GLY A 48 -11.54 -9.16 1.87
CA GLY A 48 -10.96 -9.02 0.54
C GLY A 48 -9.61 -9.74 0.46
N VAL A 49 -9.31 -10.34 -0.69
CA VAL A 49 -8.05 -11.09 -0.89
C VAL A 49 -6.80 -10.18 -0.88
N ALA A 50 -6.98 -8.86 -0.96
CA ALA A 50 -5.93 -7.87 -1.09
C ALA A 50 -4.90 -7.88 0.06
N LEU A 51 -5.31 -8.14 1.30
CA LEU A 51 -4.41 -8.16 2.45
C LEU A 51 -3.39 -9.31 2.34
N GLU A 52 -3.86 -10.53 2.10
CA GLU A 52 -2.97 -11.69 1.91
C GLU A 52 -2.10 -11.52 0.67
N PHE A 53 -2.67 -10.96 -0.40
CA PHE A 53 -1.89 -10.64 -1.61
C PHE A 53 -0.73 -9.68 -1.31
N GLY A 54 -0.98 -8.61 -0.55
CA GLY A 54 0.05 -7.68 -0.12
C GLY A 54 1.18 -8.37 0.67
N LYS A 55 0.83 -9.21 1.64
CA LYS A 55 1.81 -9.98 2.44
C LYS A 55 2.69 -10.90 1.58
N VAL A 56 2.09 -11.59 0.60
CA VAL A 56 2.80 -12.48 -0.32
C VAL A 56 3.74 -11.69 -1.23
N VAL A 57 3.28 -10.55 -1.77
CA VAL A 57 4.12 -9.66 -2.58
C VAL A 57 5.30 -9.13 -1.76
N GLU A 58 5.06 -8.68 -0.54
CA GLU A 58 6.11 -8.19 0.36
C GLU A 58 7.15 -9.27 0.65
N ALA A 59 6.72 -10.49 1.00
CA ALA A 59 7.64 -11.62 1.22
C ALA A 59 8.47 -11.96 -0.04
N ALA A 60 7.88 -11.84 -1.23
CA ALA A 60 8.58 -12.05 -2.49
C ALA A 60 9.58 -10.93 -2.82
N VAL A 61 9.27 -9.68 -2.46
CA VAL A 61 10.21 -8.54 -2.54
C VAL A 61 11.40 -8.79 -1.62
N VAL A 62 11.16 -9.19 -0.38
CA VAL A 62 12.21 -9.57 0.58
C VAL A 62 13.11 -10.65 0.00
N HIS A 63 12.53 -11.69 -0.61
CA HIS A 63 13.27 -12.76 -1.28
C HIS A 63 14.14 -12.22 -2.43
N GLN A 64 13.57 -11.41 -3.32
CA GLN A 64 14.28 -10.82 -4.46
C GLN A 64 15.44 -9.94 -4.01
N ILE A 65 15.27 -9.10 -2.99
CA ILE A 65 16.37 -8.24 -2.48
C ILE A 65 17.47 -9.11 -1.87
N LYS A 66 17.11 -10.11 -1.05
CA LYS A 66 18.07 -10.95 -0.34
C LYS A 66 18.91 -11.83 -1.27
N TYR A 67 18.30 -12.39 -2.31
CA TYR A 67 18.95 -13.37 -3.19
C TYR A 67 19.28 -12.81 -4.58
N HIS A 68 18.89 -11.57 -4.87
CA HIS A 68 19.02 -10.93 -6.19
C HIS A 68 18.32 -11.68 -7.34
N THR A 69 17.45 -12.63 -7.02
CA THR A 69 16.69 -13.43 -8.00
C THR A 69 15.51 -14.13 -7.31
N GLY A 70 14.65 -14.77 -8.11
CA GLY A 70 13.63 -15.69 -7.62
C GLY A 70 12.36 -15.08 -7.04
N GLY A 71 12.21 -13.75 -7.03
CA GLY A 71 11.03 -13.08 -6.46
C GLY A 71 9.71 -13.59 -7.04
N VAL A 72 9.61 -13.72 -8.37
CA VAL A 72 8.40 -14.23 -9.04
C VAL A 72 8.06 -15.65 -8.60
N ALA A 73 9.05 -16.55 -8.56
CA ALA A 73 8.84 -17.94 -8.15
C ALA A 73 8.40 -18.05 -6.67
N GLU A 74 8.98 -17.22 -5.81
CA GLU A 74 8.59 -17.17 -4.39
C GLU A 74 7.16 -16.66 -4.21
N PHE A 75 6.78 -15.61 -4.94
CA PHE A 75 5.41 -15.13 -4.96
C PHE A 75 4.43 -16.20 -5.40
N GLU A 76 4.69 -16.91 -6.50
CA GLU A 76 3.82 -17.97 -6.99
C GLU A 76 3.65 -19.11 -5.97
N ARG A 77 4.75 -19.50 -5.33
CA ARG A 77 4.77 -20.54 -4.30
C ARG A 77 3.94 -20.14 -3.09
N LEU A 78 4.11 -18.90 -2.60
CA LEU A 78 3.37 -18.38 -1.45
C LEU A 78 1.90 -18.10 -1.79
N TRP A 79 1.63 -17.54 -2.96
CA TRP A 79 0.28 -17.26 -3.43
C TRP A 79 -0.52 -18.56 -3.52
N LYS A 80 0.04 -19.63 -4.09
CA LYS A 80 -0.62 -20.94 -4.12
C LYS A 80 -1.11 -21.41 -2.75
N LYS A 81 -0.33 -21.18 -1.68
CA LYS A 81 -0.71 -21.54 -0.31
C LYS A 81 -1.86 -20.71 0.24
N VAL A 82 -2.04 -19.47 -0.21
CA VAL A 82 -3.18 -18.65 0.20
C VAL A 82 -4.50 -19.31 -0.19
N ARG A 83 -4.54 -20.01 -1.34
CA ARG A 83 -5.72 -20.76 -1.80
C ARG A 83 -6.08 -21.94 -0.90
N GLU A 84 -5.11 -22.45 -0.13
CA GLU A 84 -5.29 -23.57 0.79
C GLU A 84 -5.82 -23.11 2.17
N GLN A 85 -5.95 -21.79 2.40
CA GLN A 85 -6.47 -21.25 3.65
C GLN A 85 -7.96 -21.55 3.81
N LYS A 86 -8.40 -21.76 5.05
CA LYS A 86 -9.82 -21.90 5.40
C LYS A 86 -10.60 -20.66 4.93
N ASP A 87 -11.81 -20.88 4.43
CA ASP A 87 -12.73 -19.83 3.97
C ASP A 87 -12.20 -18.99 2.78
N PHE A 88 -11.18 -19.46 2.05
CA PHE A 88 -10.65 -18.76 0.88
C PHE A 88 -11.73 -18.47 -0.18
N ASP A 89 -12.67 -19.40 -0.38
CA ASP A 89 -13.75 -19.25 -1.37
C ASP A 89 -14.76 -18.14 -1.02
N LYS A 90 -14.75 -17.65 0.22
CA LYS A 90 -15.59 -16.52 0.66
C LYS A 90 -14.93 -15.16 0.43
N ARG A 91 -13.71 -15.12 -0.10
CA ARG A 91 -12.96 -13.88 -0.29
C ARG A 91 -13.39 -13.13 -1.53
N GLU A 92 -13.43 -11.81 -1.39
CA GLU A 92 -13.86 -10.93 -2.45
C GLU A 92 -12.69 -10.33 -3.24
N TYR A 93 -12.97 -10.07 -4.52
CA TYR A 93 -12.08 -9.39 -5.44
C TYR A 93 -12.70 -8.04 -5.81
N THR A 94 -11.89 -7.00 -5.85
CA THR A 94 -12.32 -5.71 -6.40
C THR A 94 -12.52 -5.80 -7.92
N LYS A 95 -13.16 -4.78 -8.52
CA LYS A 95 -13.34 -4.67 -9.99
C LYS A 95 -12.04 -4.68 -10.80
N VAL A 96 -10.92 -4.29 -10.18
CA VAL A 96 -9.59 -4.32 -10.81
C VAL A 96 -8.97 -5.71 -10.67
N GLU A 97 -9.20 -6.37 -9.55
CA GLU A 97 -8.64 -7.68 -9.23
C GLU A 97 -9.36 -8.81 -9.96
N GLN A 98 -10.69 -8.77 -10.04
CA GLN A 98 -11.60 -9.66 -10.80
C GLN A 98 -11.54 -11.15 -10.48
N SER A 99 -10.36 -11.77 -10.43
CA SER A 99 -10.17 -13.19 -10.21
C SER A 99 -8.80 -13.52 -9.61
N TRP A 100 -8.66 -14.77 -9.18
CA TRP A 100 -7.41 -15.37 -8.72
C TRP A 100 -6.28 -15.27 -9.75
N GLU A 101 -6.57 -15.62 -11.00
CA GLU A 101 -5.61 -15.66 -12.11
C GLU A 101 -5.13 -14.25 -12.45
N ASN A 102 -6.02 -13.27 -12.37
CA ASN A 102 -5.69 -11.88 -12.62
C ASN A 102 -4.82 -11.31 -11.50
N MET A 103 -5.05 -11.70 -10.24
CA MET A 103 -4.16 -11.38 -9.13
C MET A 103 -2.78 -12.02 -9.28
N LEU A 104 -2.72 -13.30 -9.65
CA LEU A 104 -1.46 -13.99 -9.98
C LEU A 104 -0.69 -13.24 -11.07
N ARG A 105 -1.38 -12.80 -12.13
CA ARG A 105 -0.80 -11.98 -13.20
C ARG A 105 -0.25 -10.65 -12.68
N ILE A 106 -1.02 -9.91 -11.88
CA ILE A 106 -0.58 -8.62 -11.29
C ILE A 106 0.70 -8.81 -10.48
N GLY A 107 0.74 -9.81 -9.60
CA GLY A 107 1.90 -10.07 -8.73
C GLY A 107 3.15 -10.45 -9.52
N ARG A 108 2.99 -11.28 -10.57
CA ARG A 108 4.08 -11.61 -11.52
C ARG A 108 4.62 -10.35 -12.20
N GLU A 109 3.73 -9.55 -12.79
CA GLU A 109 4.12 -8.34 -13.52
C GLU A 109 4.84 -7.34 -12.59
N TRP A 110 4.34 -7.12 -11.37
CA TRP A 110 5.02 -6.30 -10.36
C TRP A 110 6.43 -6.79 -10.03
N LEU A 111 6.62 -8.09 -9.82
CA LEU A 111 7.92 -8.62 -9.43
C LEU A 111 8.92 -8.69 -10.59
N ILE A 112 8.42 -8.87 -11.82
CA ILE A 112 9.24 -8.70 -13.03
C ILE A 112 9.73 -7.25 -13.14
N ILE A 113 8.83 -6.28 -13.00
CA ILE A 113 9.20 -4.85 -13.04
C ILE A 113 10.15 -4.50 -11.90
N PHE A 114 9.87 -4.98 -10.69
CA PHE A 114 10.72 -4.74 -9.52
C PHE A 114 12.13 -5.31 -9.74
N SER A 115 12.24 -6.55 -10.22
CA SER A 115 13.52 -7.18 -10.53
C SER A 115 14.29 -6.44 -11.63
N ALA A 116 13.60 -6.01 -12.69
CA ALA A 116 14.23 -5.25 -13.78
C ALA A 116 14.77 -3.87 -13.34
N ARG A 117 14.22 -3.32 -12.24
CA ARG A 117 14.64 -2.03 -11.66
C ARG A 117 15.50 -2.16 -10.41
N GLN A 118 15.96 -3.36 -10.08
CA GLN A 118 16.56 -3.64 -8.78
C GLN A 118 17.74 -2.71 -8.44
N ASP A 119 18.56 -2.36 -9.43
CA ASP A 119 19.73 -1.49 -9.27
C ASP A 119 19.41 -0.02 -8.99
N ILE A 120 18.14 0.39 -9.16
CA ILE A 120 17.67 1.75 -8.88
C ILE A 120 17.33 1.92 -7.39
N TYR A 121 17.09 0.83 -6.66
CA TYR A 121 16.61 0.91 -5.28
C TYR A 121 17.77 0.97 -4.26
N PRO A 122 17.67 1.85 -3.24
CA PRO A 122 18.72 2.05 -2.22
C PRO A 122 18.74 0.97 -1.12
N PHE A 123 18.55 -0.31 -1.47
CA PHE A 123 18.41 -1.42 -0.51
C PHE A 123 19.75 -2.10 -0.18
N ARG A 124 20.75 -1.31 0.21
CA ARG A 124 22.05 -1.81 0.67
C ARG A 124 21.94 -2.34 2.11
N GLN A 125 22.50 -3.53 2.35
CA GLN A 125 22.49 -4.20 3.67
C GLN A 125 21.08 -4.27 4.29
N ALA A 126 20.09 -4.55 3.44
CA ALA A 126 18.70 -4.51 3.83
C ALA A 126 18.37 -5.53 4.93
N GLN A 127 17.68 -5.07 5.96
CA GLN A 127 17.03 -5.88 6.98
C GLN A 127 15.52 -5.77 6.82
N PHE A 128 14.81 -6.86 7.08
CA PHE A 128 13.39 -6.97 6.80
C PHE A 128 12.59 -7.27 8.05
N GLN A 129 11.36 -6.77 8.11
CA GLN A 129 10.44 -7.02 9.23
C GLN A 129 11.08 -6.69 10.59
N VAL A 130 11.75 -5.54 10.67
CA VAL A 130 12.54 -5.13 11.84
C VAL A 130 11.59 -4.68 12.96
N PRO A 131 11.53 -5.39 14.10
CA PRO A 131 10.70 -4.99 15.22
C PRO A 131 11.32 -3.80 15.94
N LEU A 132 10.52 -2.77 16.16
CA LEU A 132 10.89 -1.58 16.91
C LEU A 132 10.04 -1.44 18.17
N SER A 133 10.66 -0.92 19.23
CA SER A 133 9.98 -0.58 20.47
C SER A 133 10.60 0.67 21.08
N LYS A 134 9.76 1.63 21.48
CA LYS A 134 10.18 2.86 22.15
C LYS A 134 9.26 3.17 23.32
N LYS A 135 9.82 3.38 24.52
CA LYS A 135 9.04 3.86 25.68
C LYS A 135 8.45 5.24 25.37
N ILE A 136 7.18 5.43 25.68
CA ILE A 136 6.47 6.69 25.38
C ILE A 136 6.71 7.71 26.49
N PHE A 137 6.67 7.28 27.75
CA PHE A 137 6.83 8.15 28.92
C PHE A 137 7.94 7.67 29.88
N PRO A 138 9.21 7.64 29.42
CA PRO A 138 10.31 7.14 30.23
C PRO A 138 10.45 7.92 31.55
N GLY A 139 10.61 7.20 32.66
CA GLY A 139 10.80 7.81 33.99
C GLY A 139 9.54 8.35 34.67
N THR A 140 8.35 8.05 34.13
CA THR A 140 7.05 8.44 34.72
C THR A 140 6.31 7.22 35.29
N THR A 141 5.11 7.41 35.84
CA THR A 141 4.21 6.30 36.21
C THR A 141 3.70 5.49 35.01
N TYR A 142 3.89 5.99 33.79
CA TYR A 142 3.47 5.39 32.53
C TYR A 142 4.63 4.74 31.73
N ASP A 143 5.75 4.41 32.39
CA ASP A 143 7.00 4.05 31.72
C ASP A 143 7.00 2.65 31.08
N GLU A 144 6.02 1.81 31.39
CA GLU A 144 5.83 0.51 30.75
C GLU A 144 5.08 0.63 29.42
N LEU A 145 4.49 1.80 29.13
CA LEU A 145 3.78 2.03 27.87
C LEU A 145 4.77 2.23 26.73
N THR A 146 4.65 1.40 25.70
CA THR A 146 5.56 1.41 24.54
C THR A 146 4.83 1.65 23.23
N ASN A 147 5.49 2.39 22.35
CA ASN A 147 5.19 2.35 20.94
C ASN A 147 5.87 1.14 20.32
N VAL A 148 5.16 0.42 19.46
CA VAL A 148 5.69 -0.72 18.71
C VAL A 148 5.44 -0.54 17.21
N ALA A 149 6.44 -0.86 16.40
CA ALA A 149 6.35 -0.81 14.95
C ALA A 149 7.11 -2.01 14.34
N TYR A 150 6.74 -2.36 13.12
CA TYR A 150 7.47 -3.33 12.30
C TYR A 150 7.82 -2.62 11.01
N LEU A 151 9.12 -2.39 10.78
CA LEU A 151 9.59 -1.82 9.53
C LEU A 151 9.67 -2.90 8.47
N ASP A 152 9.07 -2.68 7.30
CA ASP A 152 9.15 -3.67 6.22
C ASP A 152 10.59 -3.81 5.73
N ILE A 153 11.27 -2.68 5.49
CA ILE A 153 12.66 -2.64 5.06
C ILE A 153 13.41 -1.54 5.83
N PHE A 154 14.56 -1.90 6.38
CA PHE A 154 15.60 -0.98 6.83
C PHE A 154 16.83 -1.16 5.94
N SER A 155 17.45 -0.08 5.47
CA SER A 155 18.69 -0.15 4.71
C SER A 155 19.66 1.00 5.03
N GLU A 156 20.91 0.84 4.65
CA GLU A 156 21.97 1.85 4.80
C GLU A 156 22.60 2.21 3.44
N PRO A 157 21.85 2.88 2.54
CA PRO A 157 22.38 3.32 1.25
C PRO A 157 23.50 4.35 1.39
N GLU A 158 24.29 4.46 0.31
CA GLU A 158 25.24 5.55 0.15
C GLU A 158 24.54 6.89 0.24
N SER A 159 25.15 7.84 0.94
CA SER A 159 24.46 9.07 1.34
C SER A 159 24.08 9.99 0.17
N GLN A 160 24.75 9.81 -0.99
CA GLN A 160 24.52 10.51 -2.26
C GLN A 160 23.78 9.64 -3.29
N HIS A 161 23.19 8.51 -2.88
CA HIS A 161 22.47 7.62 -3.79
C HIS A 161 21.35 8.39 -4.54
N PRO A 162 21.19 8.22 -5.87
CA PRO A 162 20.28 9.04 -6.68
C PRO A 162 18.81 9.02 -6.24
N ALA A 163 18.38 7.91 -5.62
CA ALA A 163 17.02 7.74 -5.11
C ALA A 163 16.76 8.43 -3.75
N LEU A 164 17.77 9.03 -3.12
CA LEU A 164 17.64 9.77 -1.86
C LEU A 164 17.50 11.27 -2.11
N VAL A 165 16.80 11.96 -1.19
CA VAL A 165 16.79 13.42 -1.13
C VAL A 165 18.23 13.94 -0.96
N ARG A 166 18.67 14.82 -1.87
CA ARG A 166 20.00 15.41 -1.86
C ARG A 166 20.15 16.38 -0.69
N VAL A 167 21.09 16.09 0.20
CA VAL A 167 21.46 16.95 1.32
C VAL A 167 22.98 16.93 1.52
N PRO A 168 23.58 17.99 2.07
CA PRO A 168 24.93 17.93 2.60
C PRO A 168 25.01 16.84 3.68
N THR A 169 26.02 15.98 3.59
CA THR A 169 26.21 14.86 4.52
C THR A 169 27.69 14.69 4.82
N THR A 170 27.99 14.40 6.08
CA THR A 170 29.34 14.06 6.53
C THR A 170 29.53 12.55 6.67
N THR A 171 28.45 11.76 6.63
CA THR A 171 28.49 10.31 6.71
C THR A 171 28.45 9.67 5.31
N PRO A 172 29.18 8.55 5.11
CA PRO A 172 29.16 7.82 3.84
C PRO A 172 27.83 7.10 3.59
N TYR A 173 27.10 6.77 4.65
CA TYR A 173 25.82 6.07 4.58
C TYR A 173 24.74 6.82 5.37
N ARG A 174 23.48 6.61 4.98
CA ARG A 174 22.29 7.15 5.65
C ARG A 174 21.33 6.01 5.96
N ARG A 175 20.67 6.08 7.11
CA ARG A 175 19.64 5.12 7.52
C ARG A 175 18.36 5.43 6.78
N LEU A 176 17.83 4.47 6.03
CA LEU A 176 16.56 4.60 5.33
C LEU A 176 15.58 3.56 5.89
N ILE A 177 14.41 4.04 6.32
CA ILE A 177 13.27 3.17 6.61
C ILE A 177 12.32 3.20 5.41
N THR A 178 11.90 2.03 4.93
CA THR A 178 10.99 1.91 3.79
C THR A 178 9.82 1.02 4.16
N ASP A 179 8.62 1.50 3.85
CA ASP A 179 7.37 0.75 3.99
C ASP A 179 6.89 0.31 2.58
N VAL A 180 6.36 -0.90 2.50
CA VAL A 180 5.92 -1.52 1.24
C VAL A 180 4.40 -1.44 1.15
N LYS A 181 3.89 -0.78 0.12
CA LYS A 181 2.45 -0.58 -0.06
C LYS A 181 1.96 -1.12 -1.40
N THR A 182 0.75 -1.65 -1.37
CA THR A 182 -0.03 -1.95 -2.58
C THR A 182 -1.22 -1.00 -2.63
N SER A 183 -1.50 -0.45 -3.82
CA SER A 183 -2.57 0.54 -3.98
C SER A 183 -3.15 0.52 -5.39
N SER A 184 -4.37 1.01 -5.57
CA SER A 184 -4.94 1.31 -6.89
C SER A 184 -4.56 2.70 -7.40
N LYS A 185 -3.98 3.54 -6.54
CA LYS A 185 -3.55 4.90 -6.83
C LYS A 185 -2.04 4.97 -6.97
N GLU A 186 -1.58 5.81 -7.89
CA GLU A 186 -0.17 6.16 -7.99
C GLU A 186 0.27 6.97 -6.77
N LEU A 187 1.53 6.81 -6.39
CA LEU A 187 2.16 7.57 -5.33
C LEU A 187 2.37 9.01 -5.79
N ASP A 188 1.89 9.95 -4.99
CA ASP A 188 2.33 11.34 -5.06
C ASP A 188 3.56 11.49 -4.17
N GLU A 189 4.72 11.65 -4.80
CA GLU A 189 6.01 11.71 -4.11
C GLU A 189 6.08 12.87 -3.11
N SER A 190 5.32 13.95 -3.33
CA SER A 190 5.26 15.10 -2.41
C SER A 190 4.59 14.76 -1.07
N LEU A 191 3.83 13.67 -1.01
CA LEU A 191 3.10 13.25 0.18
C LEU A 191 3.85 12.24 1.04
N VAL A 192 5.01 11.73 0.59
CA VAL A 192 5.80 10.73 1.34
C VAL A 192 6.19 11.27 2.72
N ALA A 193 6.61 12.55 2.79
CA ALA A 193 6.97 13.21 4.04
C ALA A 193 5.77 13.43 4.98
N LEU A 194 4.55 13.43 4.43
CA LEU A 194 3.32 13.71 5.16
C LEU A 194 2.60 12.44 5.61
N ASP A 195 3.15 11.26 5.29
CA ASP A 195 2.55 10.01 5.71
C ASP A 195 2.76 9.79 7.22
N PRO A 196 1.67 9.76 8.01
CA PRO A 196 1.79 9.68 9.47
C PRO A 196 2.31 8.32 9.96
N GLN A 197 2.23 7.24 9.17
CA GLN A 197 2.80 5.95 9.55
C GLN A 197 4.32 6.00 9.45
N LEU A 198 4.86 6.50 8.35
CA LEU A 198 6.30 6.70 8.17
C LEU A 198 6.89 7.66 9.20
N ILE A 199 6.20 8.76 9.52
CA ILE A 199 6.67 9.70 10.55
C ILE A 199 6.67 9.04 11.95
N GLU A 200 5.68 8.20 12.27
CA GLU A 200 5.66 7.46 13.54
C GLU A 200 6.79 6.43 13.62
N TYR A 201 7.08 5.75 12.50
CA TYR A 201 8.23 4.84 12.40
C TYR A 201 9.56 5.57 12.57
N ALA A 202 9.70 6.72 11.91
CA ALA A 202 10.85 7.61 12.04
C ALA A 202 11.05 8.09 13.49
N TRP A 203 9.98 8.46 14.20
CA TRP A 203 10.05 8.82 15.62
C TRP A 203 10.45 7.64 16.51
N THR A 204 9.99 6.43 16.18
CA THR A 204 10.32 5.22 16.95
C THR A 204 11.78 4.83 16.77
N TYR A 205 12.28 4.91 15.54
CA TYR A 205 13.62 4.48 15.16
C TYR A 205 14.69 5.58 15.25
N ASP A 206 14.28 6.84 15.36
CA ASP A 206 15.14 8.02 15.26
C ASP A 206 15.86 8.14 13.90
N SER A 207 15.07 8.14 12.81
CA SER A 207 15.56 8.33 11.43
C SER A 207 14.84 9.46 10.73
N GLU A 208 15.58 10.25 9.94
CA GLU A 208 15.01 11.33 9.12
C GLU A 208 14.65 10.86 7.71
N ASP A 209 15.32 9.83 7.18
CA ASP A 209 15.08 9.37 5.82
C ASP A 209 14.06 8.24 5.80
N VAL A 210 12.98 8.47 5.06
CA VAL A 210 11.86 7.57 4.91
C VAL A 210 11.57 7.32 3.43
N GLY A 211 10.94 6.22 3.10
CA GLY A 211 10.55 5.92 1.73
C GLY A 211 9.37 4.97 1.62
N PHE A 212 8.79 4.96 0.42
CA PHE A 212 7.80 3.97 0.03
C PHE A 212 8.31 3.16 -1.14
N LEU A 213 8.14 1.83 -1.06
CA LEU A 213 8.10 0.96 -2.22
C LEU A 213 6.63 0.70 -2.55
N TRP A 214 6.17 1.25 -3.67
CA TRP A 214 4.75 1.42 -3.96
C TRP A 214 4.32 0.66 -5.22
N PHE A 215 3.52 -0.37 -5.02
CA PHE A 215 2.99 -1.24 -6.06
C PHE A 215 1.60 -0.77 -6.50
N VAL A 216 1.49 -0.28 -7.73
CA VAL A 216 0.23 0.26 -8.26
C VAL A 216 -0.48 -0.79 -9.10
N LYS A 217 -1.71 -1.09 -8.67
CA LYS A 217 -2.61 -2.04 -9.30
C LYS A 217 -3.48 -1.33 -10.32
N LYS A 218 -3.35 -1.70 -11.59
CA LYS A 218 -4.16 -1.18 -12.69
C LYS A 218 -4.90 -2.31 -13.39
N SER A 219 -5.96 -1.96 -14.13
CA SER A 219 -6.57 -2.90 -15.07
C SER A 219 -5.66 -3.17 -16.27
N HIS A 220 -5.77 -4.35 -16.86
CA HIS A 220 -4.93 -4.79 -18.00
C HIS A 220 -5.33 -4.19 -19.36
N GLY A 221 -6.48 -3.52 -19.46
CA GLY A 221 -6.91 -2.90 -20.72
C GLY A 221 -6.06 -1.69 -21.09
N PHE A 222 -5.52 -1.67 -22.31
CA PHE A 222 -4.72 -0.58 -22.84
C PHE A 222 -5.60 0.46 -23.56
N LYS A 223 -5.26 1.73 -23.38
CA LYS A 223 -5.87 2.88 -24.06
C LYS A 223 -4.76 3.89 -24.33
N HIS A 224 -4.89 4.71 -25.37
CA HIS A 224 -4.00 5.86 -25.60
C HIS A 224 -3.83 6.67 -24.29
N GLY A 225 -2.57 6.98 -23.97
CA GLY A 225 -2.15 7.71 -22.78
C GLY A 225 -1.99 6.83 -21.54
N SER A 226 -2.28 5.53 -21.62
CA SER A 226 -2.00 4.60 -20.52
C SER A 226 -0.49 4.54 -20.28
N ARG A 227 -0.05 4.84 -19.06
CA ARG A 227 1.30 4.56 -18.59
C ARG A 227 1.50 3.04 -18.51
N VAL A 228 2.62 2.57 -19.03
CA VAL A 228 3.00 1.16 -19.07
C VAL A 228 4.47 0.99 -18.71
N THR A 229 4.83 -0.21 -18.29
CA THR A 229 6.22 -0.62 -18.04
C THR A 229 6.54 -1.85 -18.90
N LEU A 230 7.74 -1.88 -19.48
CA LEU A 230 8.23 -3.06 -20.18
C LEU A 230 8.60 -4.18 -19.21
N LEU A 231 8.07 -5.38 -19.44
CA LEU A 231 8.37 -6.59 -18.67
C LEU A 231 9.70 -7.21 -19.14
N THR A 232 10.04 -7.03 -20.42
CA THR A 232 11.27 -7.52 -21.04
C THR A 232 11.77 -6.46 -22.01
N GLU A 233 13.05 -6.50 -22.37
CA GLU A 233 13.59 -5.64 -23.43
C GLU A 233 12.80 -5.78 -24.73
N SER A 234 12.40 -4.65 -25.31
CA SER A 234 11.62 -4.60 -26.55
C SER A 234 11.67 -3.20 -27.16
N GLY A 235 11.67 -3.11 -28.49
CA GLY A 235 11.58 -1.83 -29.18
C GLY A 235 12.78 -0.89 -28.94
N GLY A 236 13.95 -1.44 -28.59
CA GLY A 236 15.15 -0.66 -28.24
C GLY A 236 15.19 -0.14 -26.80
N TRP A 237 14.19 -0.48 -25.97
CA TRP A 237 14.11 -0.04 -24.58
C TRP A 237 14.37 -1.21 -23.63
N PRO A 238 15.16 -1.00 -22.55
CA PRO A 238 15.43 -2.05 -21.57
C PRO A 238 14.18 -2.42 -20.75
N ALA A 239 14.18 -3.63 -20.20
CA ALA A 239 13.17 -4.07 -19.25
C ALA A 239 13.06 -3.08 -18.06
N GLY A 240 11.84 -2.91 -17.53
CA GLY A 240 11.58 -1.95 -16.47
C GLY A 240 11.42 -0.49 -16.96
N THR A 241 11.63 -0.19 -18.24
CA THR A 241 11.41 1.18 -18.76
C THR A 241 9.94 1.56 -18.74
N GLU A 242 9.62 2.78 -18.30
CA GLU A 242 8.27 3.35 -18.37
C GLU A 242 8.03 4.08 -19.68
N LEU A 243 6.92 3.76 -20.31
CA LEU A 243 6.47 4.32 -21.57
C LEU A 243 4.96 4.62 -21.49
N PHE A 244 4.42 5.17 -22.56
CA PHE A 244 3.01 5.48 -22.70
C PHE A 244 2.49 4.85 -23.98
N VAL A 245 1.26 4.33 -23.92
CA VAL A 245 0.55 3.84 -25.10
C VAL A 245 0.22 5.03 -26.01
N LEU A 246 0.72 5.00 -27.23
CA LEU A 246 0.36 5.94 -28.30
C LEU A 246 -0.88 5.42 -29.02
N ASP A 247 -0.81 4.18 -29.50
CA ASP A 247 -1.89 3.53 -30.25
C ASP A 247 -2.06 2.07 -29.80
N PRO A 248 -3.24 1.67 -29.29
CA PRO A 248 -3.56 0.26 -29.07
C PRO A 248 -3.80 -0.44 -30.42
N ASP A 249 -2.73 -0.80 -31.12
CA ASP A 249 -2.72 -1.48 -32.41
C ASP A 249 -3.20 -2.94 -32.32
N GLY A 250 -4.52 -3.08 -32.17
CA GLY A 250 -5.23 -4.35 -32.21
C GLY A 250 -5.12 -5.19 -30.93
N LYS A 251 -5.18 -6.51 -31.09
CA LYS A 251 -5.27 -7.49 -29.97
C LYS A 251 -3.91 -8.05 -29.52
N GLU A 252 -2.86 -7.86 -30.30
CA GLU A 252 -1.57 -8.54 -30.08
C GLU A 252 -0.43 -7.59 -29.75
N ASN A 253 -0.44 -6.38 -30.30
CA ASN A 253 0.62 -5.39 -30.11
C ASN A 253 0.04 -4.06 -29.59
N VAL A 254 0.94 -3.20 -29.13
CA VAL A 254 0.65 -1.82 -28.77
C VAL A 254 1.83 -0.94 -29.15
N TRP A 255 1.57 0.24 -29.71
CA TRP A 255 2.60 1.23 -29.93
C TRP A 255 2.85 2.01 -28.65
N VAL A 256 4.11 2.06 -28.25
CA VAL A 256 4.56 2.76 -27.04
C VAL A 256 5.60 3.80 -27.38
N GLY A 257 5.63 4.87 -26.60
CA GLY A 257 6.61 5.94 -26.69
C GLY A 257 6.75 6.72 -25.39
N SER A 258 7.56 7.76 -25.42
CA SER A 258 7.75 8.71 -24.33
C SER A 258 6.49 9.54 -24.06
N LYS A 259 6.45 10.20 -22.89
CA LYS A 259 5.35 11.11 -22.54
C LYS A 259 5.17 12.25 -23.56
N ALA A 260 6.28 12.79 -24.10
CA ALA A 260 6.24 13.87 -25.08
C ALA A 260 5.65 13.42 -26.42
N GLU A 261 5.84 12.15 -26.78
CA GLU A 261 5.26 11.57 -27.99
C GLU A 261 3.75 11.39 -27.88
N VAL A 262 3.18 11.19 -26.68
CA VAL A 262 1.71 11.09 -26.49
C VAL A 262 1.01 12.36 -26.97
N GLU A 263 1.48 13.52 -26.55
CA GLU A 263 0.88 14.79 -26.94
C GLU A 263 1.08 15.07 -28.44
N SER A 264 2.25 14.71 -28.98
CA SER A 264 2.54 14.88 -30.39
C SER A 264 1.71 13.95 -31.27
N TYR A 265 1.49 12.71 -30.84
CA TYR A 265 0.61 11.75 -31.50
C TYR A 265 -0.84 12.25 -31.48
N ALA A 266 -1.33 12.74 -30.34
CA ALA A 266 -2.67 13.32 -30.23
C ALA A 266 -2.86 14.50 -31.20
N ARG A 267 -1.87 15.39 -31.30
CA ARG A 267 -1.88 16.51 -32.27
C ARG A 267 -1.89 16.03 -33.72
N ALA A 268 -1.05 15.05 -34.06
CA ALA A 268 -0.99 14.47 -35.41
C ALA A 268 -2.31 13.79 -35.81
N CYS A 269 -3.04 13.24 -34.85
CA CYS A 269 -4.33 12.59 -35.06
C CYS A 269 -5.54 13.53 -35.00
N THR A 270 -5.32 14.85 -34.96
CA THR A 270 -6.37 15.87 -34.87
C THR A 270 -6.40 16.74 -36.13
N ALA A 271 -7.60 16.98 -36.66
CA ALA A 271 -7.83 17.84 -37.80
C ALA A 271 -7.63 19.33 -37.46
N PRO A 272 -7.47 20.22 -38.46
CA PRO A 272 -7.27 21.66 -38.22
C PRO A 272 -8.41 22.34 -37.43
N ASP A 273 -9.61 21.77 -37.43
CA ASP A 273 -10.77 22.25 -36.68
C ASP A 273 -10.81 21.78 -35.21
N GLY A 274 -9.79 21.04 -34.77
CA GLY A 274 -9.68 20.50 -33.41
C GLY A 274 -10.40 19.17 -33.19
N THR A 275 -11.05 18.60 -34.21
CA THR A 275 -11.70 17.29 -34.10
C THR A 275 -10.73 16.14 -34.39
N SER A 276 -10.84 15.03 -33.66
CA SER A 276 -10.01 13.84 -33.95
C SER A 276 -10.38 13.25 -35.32
N PHE A 277 -9.38 12.87 -36.10
CA PHE A 277 -9.60 12.11 -37.32
C PHE A 277 -10.34 10.79 -37.02
N ARG A 278 -11.03 10.23 -38.02
CA ARG A 278 -11.78 8.96 -37.90
C ARG A 278 -11.52 8.06 -39.10
N GLY A 279 -11.63 6.74 -38.87
CA GLY A 279 -11.47 5.72 -39.90
C GLY A 279 -10.13 5.86 -40.62
N LYS A 280 -10.13 5.71 -41.96
CA LYS A 280 -8.91 5.72 -42.77
C LYS A 280 -8.03 6.96 -42.62
N ALA A 281 -8.62 8.11 -42.30
CA ALA A 281 -7.84 9.34 -42.09
C ALA A 281 -7.03 9.27 -40.79
N LEU A 282 -7.61 8.68 -39.73
CA LEU A 282 -6.92 8.40 -38.48
C LEU A 282 -5.82 7.37 -38.70
N ASP A 283 -6.14 6.25 -39.36
CA ASP A 283 -5.19 5.16 -39.61
C ASP A 283 -3.95 5.68 -40.37
N LYS A 284 -4.16 6.55 -41.37
CA LYS A 284 -3.07 7.16 -42.13
C LYS A 284 -2.22 8.10 -41.27
N ALA A 285 -2.85 9.03 -40.55
CA ALA A 285 -2.14 10.01 -39.72
C ALA A 285 -1.35 9.34 -38.59
N ALA A 286 -1.96 8.35 -37.92
CA ALA A 286 -1.31 7.54 -36.90
C ALA A 286 -0.12 6.76 -37.49
N GLY A 287 -0.31 6.06 -38.62
CA GLY A 287 0.75 5.30 -39.28
C GLY A 287 1.94 6.17 -39.70
N GLU A 288 1.68 7.36 -40.27
CA GLU A 288 2.75 8.31 -40.64
C GLU A 288 3.54 8.79 -39.42
N PHE A 289 2.85 9.12 -38.32
CA PHE A 289 3.51 9.55 -37.08
C PHE A 289 4.37 8.43 -36.48
N LEU A 290 3.83 7.22 -36.38
CA LEU A 290 4.51 6.09 -35.74
C LEU A 290 5.80 5.69 -36.48
N VAL A 291 5.83 5.82 -37.82
CA VAL A 291 7.03 5.55 -38.63
C VAL A 291 8.10 6.65 -38.52
N GLN A 292 7.69 7.89 -38.21
CA GLN A 292 8.59 9.04 -38.15
C GLN A 292 9.16 9.31 -36.75
N THR A 293 8.76 8.54 -35.74
CA THR A 293 9.13 8.76 -34.34
C THR A 293 9.92 7.59 -33.77
N SER A 294 10.34 7.72 -32.50
CA SER A 294 10.97 6.64 -31.74
C SER A 294 9.94 5.65 -31.15
N ALA A 295 8.68 5.73 -31.60
CA ALA A 295 7.64 4.81 -31.20
C ALA A 295 8.01 3.36 -31.58
N ALA A 296 7.66 2.43 -30.71
CA ALA A 296 7.90 1.02 -30.95
C ALA A 296 6.60 0.22 -30.84
N SER A 297 6.36 -0.67 -31.81
CA SER A 297 5.33 -1.71 -31.69
C SER A 297 5.84 -2.82 -30.79
N VAL A 298 5.14 -3.08 -29.69
CA VAL A 298 5.54 -4.04 -28.67
C VAL A 298 4.40 -5.04 -28.43
N PRO A 299 4.69 -6.35 -28.37
CA PRO A 299 3.69 -7.35 -27.99
C PRO A 299 3.06 -7.05 -26.63
N ILE A 300 1.74 -7.20 -26.53
CA ILE A 300 0.99 -6.96 -25.29
C ILE A 300 1.50 -7.85 -24.13
N SER A 301 2.04 -9.03 -24.43
CA SER A 301 2.65 -9.92 -23.44
C SER A 301 3.95 -9.39 -22.82
N LYS A 302 4.57 -8.37 -23.43
CA LYS A 302 5.83 -7.74 -22.97
C LYS A 302 5.63 -6.40 -22.28
N VAL A 303 4.40 -5.91 -22.19
CA VAL A 303 4.04 -4.65 -21.52
C VAL A 303 3.06 -4.89 -20.39
N SER A 304 3.15 -4.08 -19.35
CA SER A 304 2.20 -4.09 -18.25
C SER A 304 1.77 -2.68 -17.89
N LYS A 305 0.52 -2.52 -17.49
CA LYS A 305 0.03 -1.28 -16.86
C LYS A 305 0.32 -1.22 -15.36
N GLN A 306 0.77 -2.32 -14.77
CA GLN A 306 1.20 -2.31 -13.38
C GLN A 306 2.44 -1.42 -13.25
N LEU A 307 2.54 -0.72 -12.12
CA LEU A 307 3.66 0.17 -11.84
C LEU A 307 4.31 -0.21 -10.51
N VAL A 308 5.62 -0.02 -10.44
CA VAL A 308 6.41 -0.12 -9.21
C VAL A 308 7.14 1.21 -9.05
N GLN A 309 6.69 2.01 -8.08
CA GLN A 309 7.22 3.33 -7.81
C GLN A 309 8.04 3.28 -6.54
N PHE A 310 9.08 4.09 -6.47
CA PHE A 310 9.88 4.27 -5.27
C PHE A 310 10.15 5.75 -5.08
N ALA A 311 9.84 6.26 -3.89
CA ALA A 311 10.08 7.64 -3.56
C ALA A 311 10.56 7.75 -2.12
N THR A 312 11.43 8.72 -1.88
CA THR A 312 11.97 9.00 -0.54
C THR A 312 11.68 10.44 -0.16
N ALA A 313 11.61 10.65 1.15
CA ALA A 313 11.55 11.97 1.73
C ALA A 313 12.53 12.04 2.90
N ARG A 314 12.92 13.27 3.23
CA ARG A 314 13.62 13.58 4.48
C ARG A 314 12.70 14.36 5.39
N LEU A 315 12.40 13.81 6.55
CA LEU A 315 11.64 14.46 7.60
C LEU A 315 12.55 15.44 8.33
N ASN A 316 12.00 16.61 8.69
CA ASN A 316 12.67 17.50 9.61
C ASN A 316 12.46 17.02 11.07
N ARG A 317 13.27 17.53 11.99
CA ARG A 317 13.20 17.13 13.41
C ARG A 317 11.90 17.51 14.08
N GLU A 318 11.36 18.68 13.74
CA GLU A 318 10.10 19.18 14.28
C GLU A 318 8.94 18.22 13.99
N MET A 319 8.83 17.70 12.76
CA MET A 319 7.81 16.71 12.37
C MET A 319 7.91 15.42 13.18
N ILE A 320 9.14 14.94 13.40
CA ILE A 320 9.40 13.72 14.18
C ILE A 320 9.02 13.94 15.65
N GLU A 321 9.39 15.09 16.22
CA GLU A 321 9.06 15.44 17.61
C GLU A 321 7.56 15.66 17.82
N ASP A 322 6.89 16.34 16.89
CA ASP A 322 5.44 16.56 16.93
C ASP A 322 4.67 15.24 16.83
N MET A 323 5.15 14.30 16.00
CA MET A 323 4.58 12.95 16.00
C MET A 323 4.75 12.27 17.36
N GLY A 324 5.87 12.46 18.04
CA GLY A 324 6.06 11.99 19.42
C GLY A 324 5.01 12.54 20.39
N LYS A 325 4.67 13.83 20.28
CA LYS A 325 3.60 14.45 21.08
C LYS A 325 2.23 13.85 20.74
N VAL A 326 1.93 13.62 19.46
CA VAL A 326 0.68 12.98 19.01
C VAL A 326 0.57 11.54 19.52
N VAL A 327 1.66 10.77 19.46
CA VAL A 327 1.74 9.42 20.03
C VAL A 327 1.47 9.46 21.53
N GLY A 328 2.15 10.36 22.26
CA GLY A 328 1.94 10.55 23.69
C GLY A 328 0.48 10.89 24.03
N GLN A 329 -0.08 11.92 23.40
CA GLN A 329 -1.46 12.34 23.62
C GLN A 329 -2.45 11.19 23.35
N THR A 330 -2.36 10.55 22.19
CA THR A 330 -3.28 9.44 21.84
C THR A 330 -3.16 8.30 22.86
N THR A 331 -1.95 8.03 23.36
CA THR A 331 -1.71 6.98 24.36
C THR A 331 -2.39 7.29 25.69
N VAL A 332 -2.31 8.53 26.17
CA VAL A 332 -3.05 8.96 27.37
C VAL A 332 -4.55 8.84 27.16
N GLU A 333 -5.06 9.28 26.02
CA GLU A 333 -6.49 9.17 25.70
C GLU A 333 -6.98 7.70 25.68
N MET A 334 -6.15 6.77 25.18
CA MET A 334 -6.46 5.34 25.20
C MET A 334 -6.52 4.79 26.63
N VAL A 335 -5.56 5.14 27.49
CA VAL A 335 -5.56 4.76 28.92
C VAL A 335 -6.81 5.28 29.61
N VAL A 336 -7.14 6.57 29.43
CA VAL A 336 -8.33 7.18 30.04
C VAL A 336 -9.61 6.50 29.57
N ALA A 337 -9.74 6.25 28.26
CA ALA A 337 -10.89 5.54 27.71
C ALA A 337 -11.05 4.12 28.31
N HIS A 338 -9.93 3.44 28.55
CA HIS A 338 -9.93 2.13 29.18
C HIS A 338 -10.31 2.19 30.66
N GLU A 339 -9.70 3.10 31.44
CA GLU A 339 -9.96 3.24 32.87
C GLU A 339 -11.41 3.67 33.15
N GLN A 340 -12.02 4.42 32.24
CA GLN A 340 -13.41 4.88 32.34
C GLN A 340 -14.44 3.94 31.67
N ASP A 341 -13.98 2.88 30.98
CA ASP A 341 -14.79 2.06 30.07
C ASP A 341 -15.69 2.89 29.13
N PHE A 342 -15.13 4.00 28.63
CA PHE A 342 -15.88 4.96 27.83
C PHE A 342 -15.24 5.17 26.46
N TYR A 343 -15.89 4.58 25.45
CA TYR A 343 -15.46 4.62 24.05
C TYR A 343 -16.58 5.21 23.19
N PRO A 344 -16.68 6.54 23.08
CA PRO A 344 -17.80 7.20 22.42
C PRO A 344 -17.83 6.91 20.91
N MET A 345 -19.04 6.94 20.36
CA MET A 345 -19.24 7.01 18.92
C MET A 345 -18.88 8.41 18.44
N GLU A 346 -18.17 8.49 17.31
CA GLU A 346 -17.71 9.74 16.72
C GLU A 346 -18.22 9.82 15.28
N PRO A 347 -19.51 10.13 15.09
CA PRO A 347 -20.06 10.28 13.76
C PRO A 347 -19.36 11.44 13.05
N GLY A 348 -19.13 11.26 11.75
CA GLY A 348 -18.63 12.33 10.90
C GLY A 348 -19.54 13.54 10.92
N ILE A 349 -19.06 14.70 11.38
CA ILE A 349 -19.93 15.88 11.57
C ILE A 349 -20.34 16.53 10.23
N ARG A 350 -19.60 16.32 9.12
CA ARG A 350 -19.91 16.88 7.78
C ARG A 350 -19.42 15.98 6.65
N TYR A 351 -20.09 16.04 5.49
CA TYR A 351 -19.53 15.54 4.23
C TYR A 351 -18.22 16.28 3.91
N PRO A 352 -17.15 15.60 3.44
CA PRO A 352 -17.07 14.18 3.07
C PRO A 352 -16.62 13.24 4.19
N THR A 353 -16.39 13.71 5.42
CA THR A 353 -15.88 12.89 6.53
C THR A 353 -16.98 12.03 7.19
N ASP A 354 -17.87 11.43 6.41
CA ASP A 354 -18.87 10.48 6.91
C ASP A 354 -18.21 9.15 7.28
N LYS A 355 -17.62 9.11 8.47
CA LYS A 355 -16.92 7.94 9.03
C LYS A 355 -17.85 6.73 9.19
N CYS A 356 -19.15 6.94 9.36
CA CYS A 356 -20.09 5.88 9.71
C CYS A 356 -20.66 5.18 8.48
N SER A 357 -20.87 5.90 7.37
CA SER A 357 -21.42 5.33 6.13
C SER A 357 -20.66 4.10 5.62
N GLY A 358 -19.32 4.14 5.67
CA GLY A 358 -18.44 3.05 5.26
C GLY A 358 -18.00 2.12 6.38
N CYS A 359 -18.48 2.30 7.61
CA CYS A 359 -18.04 1.51 8.76
C CYS A 359 -18.97 0.30 8.95
N ASP A 360 -18.43 -0.92 8.91
CA ASP A 360 -19.23 -2.14 9.13
C ASP A 360 -19.72 -2.28 10.58
N MET A 361 -19.00 -1.68 11.53
CA MET A 361 -19.40 -1.65 12.94
C MET A 361 -20.64 -0.76 13.18
N ARG A 362 -21.13 -0.04 12.15
CA ARG A 362 -22.34 0.78 12.25
C ARG A 362 -23.54 -0.05 12.69
N TYR A 363 -23.65 -1.31 12.26
CA TYR A 363 -24.79 -2.16 12.59
C TYR A 363 -24.91 -2.40 14.11
N ILE A 364 -23.78 -2.57 14.80
CA ILE A 364 -23.75 -2.64 16.27
C ILE A 364 -24.12 -1.28 16.89
N CYS A 365 -23.66 -0.19 16.29
CA CYS A 365 -23.89 1.17 16.80
C CYS A 365 -25.34 1.63 16.65
N THR A 366 -26.04 1.19 15.60
CA THR A 366 -27.45 1.50 15.33
C THR A 366 -28.42 0.49 15.94
N GLY A 367 -27.92 -0.63 16.48
CA GLY A 367 -28.76 -1.71 17.01
C GLY A 367 -29.38 -2.60 15.92
N ASP A 368 -28.85 -2.57 14.70
CA ASP A 368 -29.28 -3.44 13.60
C ASP A 368 -28.65 -4.83 13.76
N THR A 369 -29.41 -5.75 14.36
CA THR A 369 -28.95 -7.12 14.62
C THR A 369 -28.84 -7.95 13.36
N GLU A 370 -29.73 -7.75 12.39
CA GLU A 370 -29.73 -8.49 11.13
C GLU A 370 -28.49 -8.12 10.29
N GLY A 371 -28.22 -6.83 10.12
CA GLY A 371 -27.01 -6.36 9.45
C GLY A 371 -25.73 -6.76 10.18
N ARG A 372 -25.75 -6.75 11.52
CA ARG A 372 -24.62 -7.24 12.34
C ARG A 372 -24.34 -8.71 12.05
N ASP A 373 -25.34 -9.58 12.16
CA ASP A 373 -25.14 -11.03 12.04
C ASP A 373 -24.84 -11.44 10.59
N ALA A 374 -25.30 -10.68 9.61
CA ALA A 374 -24.94 -10.89 8.20
C ALA A 374 -23.47 -10.53 7.91
N VAL A 375 -22.95 -9.45 8.50
CA VAL A 375 -21.66 -8.86 8.08
C VAL A 375 -20.52 -9.08 9.07
N LEU A 376 -20.82 -9.30 10.35
CA LEU A 376 -19.84 -9.33 11.44
C LEU A 376 -19.78 -10.67 12.15
N THR A 377 -18.59 -11.05 12.58
CA THR A 377 -18.32 -12.18 13.48
C THR A 377 -17.47 -11.71 14.65
N ARG A 378 -17.33 -12.52 15.69
CA ARG A 378 -16.58 -12.20 16.90
C ARG A 378 -15.56 -13.30 17.22
N ILE A 379 -14.34 -12.91 17.59
CA ILE A 379 -13.28 -13.84 17.99
C ILE A 379 -13.80 -14.75 19.12
N GLY A 380 -13.77 -16.07 18.88
CA GLY A 380 -14.25 -17.08 19.83
C GLY A 380 -15.71 -17.51 19.66
N GLU A 381 -16.49 -16.83 18.83
CA GLU A 381 -17.88 -17.17 18.48
C GLU A 381 -18.00 -17.82 17.08
N GLU A 382 -16.87 -18.19 16.46
CA GLU A 382 -16.76 -18.79 15.11
C GLU A 382 -17.61 -20.06 14.89
N TRP A 383 -18.10 -20.68 15.98
CA TRP A 383 -18.97 -21.85 15.96
C TRP A 383 -20.47 -21.53 15.84
N LEU A 384 -20.88 -20.28 16.10
CA LEU A 384 -22.27 -19.82 15.93
C LEU A 384 -22.59 -19.51 14.47
N ASP A 385 -21.58 -19.09 13.69
CA ASP A 385 -21.70 -18.80 12.26
C ASP A 385 -21.88 -20.06 11.38
N SER A 386 -21.69 -21.26 11.94
CA SER A 386 -21.87 -22.54 11.26
C SER A 386 -23.24 -23.19 11.48
N ASN A 387 -24.19 -22.53 12.15
CA ASN A 387 -25.51 -23.11 12.47
C ASN A 387 -26.71 -22.30 11.92
N ILE A 388 -26.53 -21.57 10.82
CA ILE A 388 -27.67 -20.97 10.10
C ILE A 388 -27.73 -21.56 8.69
N GLU A 389 -27.98 -22.87 8.63
CA GLU A 389 -28.64 -23.54 7.51
C GLU A 389 -29.62 -24.55 8.14
N GLU A 390 -30.89 -24.15 8.21
CA GLU A 390 -32.02 -25.10 8.16
C GLU A 390 -32.38 -25.37 6.71
#